data_AF-A0AAV2JHP8-F1
#
_entry.id   AF-A0AAV2JHP8-F1
#
_cell.length_a   1.000
_cell.length_b   1.000
_cell.length_c   1.000
_cell.angle_alpha   90.00
_cell.angle_beta   90.00
_cell.angle_gamma   90.00
#
_symmetry.space_group_name_H-M   'P 1'
#
loop_
_entity.id
_entity.type
_entity.pdbx_description
1 polymer ?
#
loop_
_entity_poly.entity_id
_entity_poly.type
_entity_poly.pdbx_seq_one_letter_code
_entity_poly.pdbx_strand_id
1 'polypeptide(L)'
;MHCDYGFFYWGKGTMVTVASDPPTAPSVFPVRPCTSESGDTVTLTCLATGFRPAAVSFSWTQNGSALSDSLQYPAVLKNKLYSGVSQVRVRRQDWDLRHSFKCRVEHEGGSKEVDFIKAGKSSWNEENGLIGMKCVEGKA
;
A
#
# COMPACT_ATOMS: atom_id res chain seq x y z
N MET A 1 -45.96 -11.50 27.17
CA MET A 1 -44.51 -11.21 27.26
C MET A 1 -44.05 -10.72 25.90
N HIS A 2 -43.74 -9.43 25.78
CA HIS A 2 -43.31 -8.79 24.54
C HIS A 2 -41.81 -8.50 24.69
N CYS A 3 -40.97 -9.31 24.08
CA CYS A 3 -39.52 -9.07 24.05
C CYS A 3 -39.20 -8.32 22.76
N ASP A 4 -38.72 -7.10 22.96
CA ASP A 4 -38.29 -6.10 21.99
C ASP A 4 -37.22 -6.67 21.03
N TYR A 5 -37.62 -7.02 19.82
CA TYR A 5 -36.71 -7.34 18.70
C TYR A 5 -36.31 -6.03 18.00
N GLY A 6 -35.44 -5.24 18.63
CA GLY A 6 -35.37 -3.81 18.27
C GLY A 6 -34.04 -3.17 17.93
N PHE A 7 -32.86 -3.80 17.94
CA PHE A 7 -31.61 -3.04 17.67
C PHE A 7 -30.47 -3.84 17.00
N PHE A 8 -30.61 -4.19 15.70
CA PHE A 8 -29.49 -4.77 14.92
C PHE A 8 -29.16 -4.05 13.61
N TYR A 9 -29.64 -2.83 13.40
CA TYR A 9 -29.30 -2.04 12.21
C TYR A 9 -28.33 -0.90 12.58
N TRP A 10 -27.06 -1.09 12.24
CA TRP A 10 -26.05 -0.03 12.29
C TRP A 10 -25.63 0.34 10.88
N GLY A 11 -25.55 1.65 10.60
CA GLY A 11 -24.99 2.16 9.34
C GLY A 11 -23.47 1.97 9.27
N LYS A 12 -22.87 2.15 8.09
CA LYS A 12 -21.42 2.01 7.87
C LYS A 12 -20.57 3.04 8.62
N GLY A 13 -21.19 4.08 9.17
CA GLY A 13 -20.52 5.24 9.75
C GLY A 13 -19.87 6.12 8.68
N THR A 14 -19.59 7.38 9.04
CA THR A 14 -18.85 8.32 8.20
C THR A 14 -17.69 8.88 9.01
N MET A 15 -16.48 8.80 8.47
CA MET A 15 -15.32 9.43 9.08
C MET A 15 -15.30 10.92 8.69
N VAL A 16 -15.31 11.81 9.68
CA VAL A 16 -15.18 13.26 9.49
C VAL A 16 -13.88 13.71 10.12
N THR A 17 -13.07 14.44 9.35
CA THR A 17 -11.83 15.07 9.86
C THR A 17 -11.96 16.58 9.76
N VAL A 18 -11.75 17.29 10.87
CA VAL A 18 -11.69 18.76 10.91
C VAL A 18 -10.22 19.16 10.96
N ALA A 19 -9.74 19.86 9.93
CA ALA A 19 -8.36 20.32 9.84
C ALA A 19 -8.31 21.79 9.36
N SER A 20 -7.40 22.57 9.95
CA SER A 20 -7.08 23.94 9.50
C SER A 20 -6.03 23.96 8.39
N ASP A 21 -5.21 22.92 8.32
CA ASP A 21 -4.12 22.80 7.36
C ASP A 21 -4.68 22.33 6.00
N PRO A 22 -4.15 22.84 4.87
CA PRO A 22 -4.59 22.42 3.55
C PRO A 22 -4.23 20.95 3.27
N PRO A 23 -4.96 20.29 2.35
CA PRO A 23 -4.63 18.93 1.93
C PRO A 23 -3.19 18.79 1.42
N THR A 24 -2.53 17.72 1.84
CA THR A 24 -1.18 17.37 1.38
C THR A 24 -1.23 16.00 0.72
N ALA A 25 -0.78 15.92 -0.53
CA ALA A 25 -0.74 14.66 -1.28
C ALA A 25 0.27 13.67 -0.66
N PRO A 26 0.01 12.35 -0.73
CA PRO A 26 0.96 11.35 -0.25
C PRO A 26 2.21 11.25 -1.13
N SER A 27 3.34 10.99 -0.51
CA SER A 27 4.49 10.34 -1.15
C SER A 27 4.30 8.84 -1.06
N VAL A 28 4.38 8.14 -2.20
CA VAL A 28 4.07 6.70 -2.29
C VAL A 28 5.33 5.92 -2.63
N PHE A 29 5.55 4.82 -1.91
CA PHE A 29 6.73 3.98 -2.05
C PHE A 29 6.34 2.50 -2.18
N PRO A 30 6.87 1.77 -3.18
CA PRO A 30 6.71 0.34 -3.27
C PRO A 30 7.68 -0.37 -2.33
N VAL A 31 7.16 -1.26 -1.50
CA VAL A 31 7.93 -2.16 -0.62
C VAL A 31 7.79 -3.57 -1.18
N ARG A 32 8.90 -4.08 -1.69
CA ARG A 32 9.00 -5.40 -2.31
C ARG A 32 9.54 -6.40 -1.29
N PRO A 33 9.10 -7.67 -1.36
CA PRO A 33 9.67 -8.70 -0.52
C PRO A 33 11.12 -8.96 -0.90
N CYS A 34 11.91 -9.32 0.11
CA CYS A 34 13.27 -9.79 -0.11
C CYS A 34 13.21 -11.14 -0.84
N THR A 35 14.22 -11.44 -1.66
CA THR A 35 14.29 -12.64 -2.51
C THR A 35 14.31 -13.97 -1.73
N SER A 36 14.25 -13.94 -0.39
CA SER A 36 14.29 -15.08 0.53
C SER A 36 12.93 -15.61 0.95
N GLU A 37 11.82 -14.96 0.58
CA GLU A 37 10.49 -15.47 0.94
C GLU A 37 10.34 -16.87 0.29
N SER A 38 10.04 -17.92 1.05
CA SER A 38 9.77 -19.27 0.53
C SER A 38 8.27 -19.52 0.51
N GLY A 39 7.69 -19.89 -0.64
CA GLY A 39 6.25 -20.13 -0.76
C GLY A 39 5.69 -19.89 -2.17
N ASP A 40 4.40 -20.15 -2.37
CA ASP A 40 3.72 -19.98 -3.67
C ASP A 40 3.23 -18.55 -3.92
N THR A 41 3.28 -17.71 -2.89
CA THR A 41 2.83 -16.31 -2.94
C THR A 41 3.94 -15.36 -2.52
N VAL A 42 3.70 -14.09 -2.85
CA VAL A 42 4.60 -12.98 -2.61
C VAL A 42 3.75 -11.82 -2.11
N THR A 43 4.15 -11.17 -1.01
CA THR A 43 3.41 -10.03 -0.46
C THR A 43 4.02 -8.72 -0.93
N LEU A 44 3.27 -7.95 -1.72
CA LEU A 44 3.66 -6.60 -2.13
C LEU A 44 3.05 -5.60 -1.17
N THR A 45 3.82 -4.60 -0.75
CA THR A 45 3.36 -3.58 0.21
C THR A 45 3.51 -2.18 -0.40
N CYS A 46 2.49 -1.34 -0.26
CA CYS A 46 2.47 0.03 -0.73
C CYS A 46 2.37 0.97 0.46
N LEU A 47 3.37 1.83 0.62
CA LEU A 47 3.48 2.77 1.74
C LEU A 47 3.19 4.19 1.24
N ALA A 48 2.16 4.83 1.78
CA ALA A 48 1.88 6.24 1.59
C ALA A 48 2.31 7.02 2.84
N THR A 49 3.03 8.13 2.66
CA THR A 49 3.53 8.96 3.78
C THR A 49 3.32 10.44 3.51
N GLY A 50 3.25 11.23 4.58
CA GLY A 50 3.27 12.67 4.48
C GLY A 50 1.98 13.29 3.92
N PHE A 51 0.84 12.64 4.08
CA PHE A 51 -0.44 13.15 3.60
C PHE A 51 -1.31 13.70 4.72
N ARG A 52 -2.27 14.55 4.35
CA ARG A 52 -3.38 15.01 5.21
C ARG A 52 -4.57 15.39 4.36
N PRO A 53 -5.81 15.11 4.81
CA PRO A 53 -6.19 14.45 6.06
C PRO A 53 -6.10 12.92 5.98
N ALA A 54 -6.63 12.22 7.00
CA ALA A 54 -6.44 10.77 7.20
C ALA A 54 -7.04 9.87 6.09
N ALA A 55 -8.11 10.33 5.44
CA ALA A 55 -8.85 9.53 4.47
C ALA A 55 -8.00 9.26 3.21
N VAL A 56 -7.66 8.00 3.00
CA VAL A 56 -6.86 7.52 1.87
C VAL A 56 -7.40 6.19 1.37
N SER A 57 -7.37 5.99 0.06
CA SER A 57 -7.81 4.74 -0.59
C SER A 57 -6.65 4.13 -1.36
N PHE A 58 -6.45 2.82 -1.21
CA PHE A 58 -5.46 2.05 -1.95
C PHE A 58 -6.16 1.12 -2.94
N SER A 59 -5.64 1.03 -4.15
CA SER A 59 -6.11 0.11 -5.18
C SER A 59 -4.92 -0.55 -5.88
N TRP A 60 -5.12 -1.78 -6.32
CA TRP A 60 -4.08 -2.61 -6.89
C TRP A 60 -4.48 -3.13 -8.26
N THR A 61 -3.53 -3.17 -9.20
CA THR A 61 -3.74 -3.81 -10.51
C THR A 61 -2.59 -4.74 -10.87
N GLN A 62 -2.93 -5.81 -11.60
CA GLN A 62 -2.01 -6.74 -12.24
C GLN A 62 -2.27 -6.69 -13.75
N ASN A 63 -1.29 -6.24 -14.53
CA ASN A 63 -1.40 -6.06 -15.99
C ASN A 63 -2.68 -5.28 -16.39
N GLY A 64 -3.03 -4.26 -15.61
CA GLY A 64 -4.24 -3.44 -15.80
C GLY A 64 -5.54 -4.02 -15.24
N SER A 65 -5.55 -5.27 -14.79
CA SER A 65 -6.72 -5.89 -14.14
C SER A 65 -6.73 -5.63 -12.64
N ALA A 66 -7.88 -5.27 -12.06
CA ALA A 66 -7.98 -4.99 -10.63
C ALA A 66 -7.74 -6.24 -9.76
N LEU A 67 -6.99 -6.07 -8.67
CA LEU A 67 -6.80 -7.07 -7.62
C LEU A 67 -7.70 -6.77 -6.42
N SER A 68 -8.37 -7.79 -5.89
CA SER A 68 -9.31 -7.67 -4.78
C SER A 68 -8.78 -8.17 -3.43
N ASP A 69 -7.77 -9.04 -3.43
CA ASP A 69 -7.19 -9.62 -2.21
C ASP A 69 -6.14 -8.70 -1.56
N SER A 70 -6.52 -7.43 -1.41
CA SER A 70 -5.70 -6.40 -0.78
C SER A 70 -6.20 -6.06 0.61
N LEU A 71 -5.26 -5.85 1.53
CA LEU A 71 -5.51 -5.42 2.89
C LEU A 71 -5.04 -3.98 3.06
N GLN A 72 -5.87 -3.13 3.64
CA GLN A 72 -5.50 -1.76 4.00
C GLN A 72 -5.54 -1.60 5.51
N TYR A 73 -4.46 -1.06 6.07
CA TYR A 73 -4.37 -0.76 7.50
C TYR A 73 -4.82 0.68 7.79
N PRO A 74 -5.35 0.97 8.99
CA PRO A 74 -5.69 2.33 9.39
C PRO A 74 -4.49 3.26 9.28
N ALA A 75 -4.73 4.50 8.83
CA ALA A 75 -3.68 5.51 8.76
C ALA A 75 -3.22 5.93 10.16
N VAL A 76 -1.91 6.11 10.33
CA VAL A 76 -1.28 6.53 11.58
C VAL A 76 -0.81 7.98 11.49
N LEU A 77 -1.01 8.75 12.55
CA LEU A 77 -0.61 10.15 12.65
C LEU A 77 0.76 10.26 13.32
N LYS A 78 1.73 10.90 12.67
CA LYS A 78 3.05 11.21 13.23
C LYS A 78 3.52 12.57 12.78
N ASN A 79 4.00 13.41 13.70
CA ASN A 79 4.45 14.78 13.41
C ASN A 79 3.40 15.57 12.62
N LYS A 80 2.14 15.45 13.07
CA LYS A 80 0.93 15.97 12.44
C LYS A 80 0.60 15.33 11.07
N LEU A 81 1.47 14.61 10.37
CA LEU A 81 1.22 14.03 9.04
C LEU A 81 0.72 12.58 9.15
N TYR A 82 -0.10 12.13 8.21
CA TYR A 82 -0.54 10.74 8.16
C TYR A 82 0.40 9.85 7.33
N SER A 83 0.45 8.58 7.71
CA SER A 83 1.04 7.50 6.91
C SER A 83 0.05 6.33 6.84
N GLY A 84 0.00 5.65 5.71
CA GLY A 84 -0.93 4.56 5.45
C GLY A 84 -0.23 3.43 4.70
N VAL A 85 -0.70 2.20 4.92
CA VAL A 85 -0.11 1.01 4.32
C VAL A 85 -1.21 0.14 3.75
N SER A 86 -0.98 -0.37 2.54
CA SER A 86 -1.76 -1.47 1.97
C SER A 86 -0.85 -2.59 1.51
N GLN A 87 -1.34 -3.82 1.57
CA GLN A 87 -0.64 -5.03 1.13
C GLN A 87 -1.53 -5.80 0.17
N VAL A 88 -0.92 -6.48 -0.80
CA VAL A 88 -1.62 -7.44 -1.67
C VAL A 88 -0.79 -8.71 -1.77
N ARG A 89 -1.46 -9.87 -1.72
CA ARG A 89 -0.82 -11.15 -1.97
C ARG A 89 -1.00 -11.51 -3.44
N VAL A 90 0.11 -11.82 -4.11
CA VAL A 90 0.12 -12.20 -5.52
C VAL A 90 0.79 -13.56 -5.68
N ARG A 91 0.52 -14.25 -6.79
CA ARG A 91 1.18 -15.52 -7.09
C ARG A 91 2.65 -15.27 -7.37
N ARG A 92 3.50 -16.12 -6.81
CA ARG A 92 4.94 -16.06 -7.07
C ARG A 92 5.27 -16.22 -8.53
N GLN A 93 4.57 -17.10 -9.24
CA GLN A 93 4.76 -17.29 -10.66
C GLN A 93 4.57 -15.99 -11.45
N ASP A 94 3.51 -15.23 -11.16
CA ASP A 94 3.23 -13.95 -11.81
C ASP A 94 4.28 -12.89 -11.46
N TRP A 95 4.71 -12.86 -10.20
CA TRP A 95 5.82 -12.00 -9.75
C TRP A 95 7.14 -12.35 -10.45
N ASP A 96 7.43 -13.63 -10.58
CA ASP A 96 8.67 -14.14 -11.18
C ASP A 96 8.73 -13.92 -12.69
N LEU A 97 7.57 -13.97 -13.35
CA LEU A 97 7.37 -13.61 -14.76
C LEU A 97 7.39 -12.09 -15.00
N ARG A 98 7.63 -11.27 -13.97
CA ARG A 98 7.69 -9.80 -14.06
C ARG A 98 6.38 -9.19 -14.58
N HIS A 99 5.23 -9.75 -14.20
CA HIS A 99 3.96 -9.06 -14.44
C HIS A 99 3.98 -7.65 -13.84
N SER A 100 3.27 -6.73 -14.47
CA SER A 100 3.16 -5.35 -14.01
C SER A 100 2.18 -5.30 -12.85
N PHE A 101 2.69 -5.04 -11.65
CA PHE A 101 1.85 -4.76 -10.48
C PHE A 101 1.95 -3.28 -10.15
N LYS A 102 0.79 -2.66 -9.91
CA LYS A 102 0.70 -1.23 -9.58
C LYS A 102 -0.14 -1.03 -8.34
N CYS A 103 0.31 -0.12 -7.49
CA CYS A 103 -0.49 0.43 -6.39
C CYS A 103 -0.85 1.87 -6.71
N ARG A 104 -2.14 2.19 -6.72
CA ARG A 104 -2.65 3.54 -6.83
C ARG A 104 -3.24 3.99 -5.51
N VAL A 105 -2.78 5.14 -5.03
CA VAL A 105 -3.20 5.80 -3.81
C VAL A 105 -4.02 7.01 -4.18
N GLU A 106 -5.28 7.03 -3.77
CA GLU A 106 -6.17 8.18 -3.93
C GLU A 106 -6.31 8.91 -2.60
N HIS A 107 -6.14 10.23 -2.68
CA HIS A 107 -6.22 11.15 -1.55
C HIS A 107 -6.73 12.49 -2.09
N GLU A 108 -7.44 13.27 -1.26
CA GLU A 108 -8.03 14.54 -1.71
C GLU A 108 -6.99 15.58 -2.13
N GLY A 109 -5.77 15.51 -1.59
CA GLY A 109 -4.63 16.33 -2.00
C GLY A 109 -3.99 15.89 -3.31
N GLY A 110 -4.34 14.70 -3.81
CA GLY A 110 -3.89 14.18 -5.11
C GLY A 110 -3.74 12.66 -5.15
N SER A 111 -3.81 12.11 -6.36
CA SER A 111 -3.55 10.69 -6.62
C SER A 111 -2.09 10.43 -7.00
N LYS A 112 -1.54 9.30 -6.56
CA LYS A 112 -0.21 8.81 -6.95
C LYS A 112 -0.26 7.32 -7.26
N GLU A 113 0.62 6.86 -8.13
CA GLU A 113 0.75 5.45 -8.48
C GLU A 113 2.23 5.06 -8.47
N VAL A 114 2.51 3.82 -8.09
CA VAL A 114 3.86 3.23 -8.14
C VAL A 114 3.82 1.84 -8.76
N ASP A 115 4.82 1.57 -9.59
CA ASP A 115 5.07 0.26 -10.18
C ASP A 115 5.95 -0.60 -9.28
N PHE A 116 5.64 -1.90 -9.22
CA PHE A 116 6.47 -2.90 -8.57
C PHE A 116 7.32 -3.62 -9.61
N ILE A 117 8.58 -3.22 -9.69
CA ILE A 117 9.55 -3.86 -10.58
C ILE A 117 10.26 -4.97 -9.81
N LYS A 118 10.23 -6.22 -10.28
CA LYS A 118 11.11 -7.25 -9.71
C LYS A 118 12.57 -6.88 -9.99
N ALA A 119 13.36 -6.66 -8.94
CA ALA A 119 14.80 -6.46 -9.08
C ALA A 119 15.39 -7.72 -9.73
N GLY A 120 16.07 -7.56 -10.87
CA GLY A 120 16.85 -8.65 -11.43
C GLY A 120 17.98 -9.01 -10.48
N LYS A 121 18.56 -10.21 -10.61
CA LYS A 121 19.90 -10.48 -10.10
C LYS A 121 20.91 -9.64 -10.89
N SER A 122 20.94 -8.32 -10.70
CA SER A 122 22.04 -7.50 -11.21
C SER A 122 23.16 -7.57 -10.19
N SER A 123 24.31 -8.09 -10.63
CA SER A 123 25.58 -7.89 -9.96
C SER A 123 25.74 -6.37 -9.74
N TRP A 124 25.98 -5.96 -8.50
CA TRP A 124 26.20 -4.57 -8.16
C TRP A 124 27.48 -4.09 -8.83
N ASN A 125 27.40 -3.04 -9.65
CA ASN A 125 28.57 -2.32 -10.14
C ASN A 125 28.36 -0.83 -9.79
N GLU A 126 29.34 -0.22 -9.13
CA GLU A 126 29.33 1.19 -8.66
C GLU A 126 29.15 2.24 -9.77
N GLU A 127 29.20 1.82 -11.04
CA GLU A 127 29.22 2.66 -12.23
C GLU A 127 27.82 3.09 -12.71
N ASN A 128 26.77 2.32 -12.38
CA ASN A 128 25.46 2.45 -13.05
C ASN A 128 24.34 3.06 -12.21
N GLY A 129 24.62 3.65 -11.05
CA GLY A 129 23.73 4.66 -10.41
C GLY A 129 22.25 4.28 -10.22
N LEU A 130 21.88 3.00 -10.25
CA LEU A 130 20.50 2.57 -9.98
C LEU A 130 20.27 2.69 -8.47
N ILE A 131 19.69 3.81 -8.05
CA ILE A 131 19.11 4.02 -6.72
C ILE A 131 17.87 3.13 -6.55
N GLY A 132 18.08 1.82 -6.54
CA GLY A 132 17.09 0.86 -6.06
C GLY A 132 17.13 0.81 -4.54
N MET A 133 15.98 0.88 -3.89
CA MET A 133 15.86 0.59 -2.46
C MET A 133 16.51 -0.77 -2.18
N LYS A 134 17.62 -0.77 -1.42
CA LYS A 134 18.31 -1.99 -1.01
C LYS A 134 17.42 -2.77 -0.04
N CYS A 135 17.42 -4.09 -0.17
CA CYS A 135 16.82 -4.97 0.83
C CYS A 135 17.57 -4.74 2.15
N VAL A 136 16.86 -4.29 3.18
CA VAL A 136 17.38 -4.22 4.54
C VAL A 136 16.76 -5.38 5.28
N GLU A 137 17.56 -6.40 5.58
CA GLU A 137 17.13 -7.46 6.49
C GLU A 137 17.11 -6.87 7.90
N GLY A 138 15.91 -6.70 8.45
CA GLY A 138 15.76 -6.41 9.87
C GLY A 138 16.17 -7.65 10.65
N LYS A 139 17.34 -7.61 11.29
CA LYS A 139 17.62 -8.54 12.38
C LYS A 139 16.67 -8.21 13.53
N ALA A 140 15.77 -9.13 13.84
CA ALA A 140 15.11 -9.18 15.13
C ALA A 140 16.12 -9.67 16.18
#